data_AF-A0A158PSA5-F1
#
_entry.id   AF-A0A158PSA5-F1
#
_cell.length_a   1.000
_cell.length_b   1.000
_cell.length_c   1.000
_cell.angle_alpha   90.00
_cell.angle_beta   90.00
_cell.angle_gamma   90.00
#
_symmetry.space_group_name_H-M   'P 1'
#
loop_
_entity.id
_entity.type
_entity.pdbx_description
1 polymer ?
#
loop_
_entity_poly.entity_id
_entity_poly.type
_entity_poly.pdbx_seq_one_letter_code
_entity_poly.pdbx_strand_id
1 'polypeptide(L)'
;MNVAVLLLAFMIGVTKSTEGQQQKPEKSQKICETQEIHGKEVSGGYLTSPNYPFSYPSNQDCLFNITASANLVIHLTFTHFHLEDRTLRSNQCLNDYVIVTVVDYQGREHIGERFCGNQLPEPLHTMQNSVYIRFHSSHTNEYSGFRLRYQFLTEESIFEPASSYFDDDLRYLRYCGGHSNTKTFNGEIRSPGYPSFYPKNVTCNWLLRVDPGKKIYIRVQYLELSSTMAECDKASVYIIDGYRHDSTTDIVKKDDASQVKFCGSQLYYTEEGMKSYMSTGNRLIVRFVTKDHPSPSLLTKYEKQGKPIGFRLIWTEVENILPEGNVCPGFACKGGELCIDDGQNVCASRTQLCIDKSLICNGVYNCAENDYTDEEDCYSQHIIISICSIIFLLIIFIISVFLWQRKIRQRVEEQKRKRLEAATIGSASLADSNGKNAVIWEATRCSSMNVDPSLDIHHLHPGHYQTHCHHYHSQQKQHEQQQQNHIALSEMNTFHSALL
;
A
#
# COMPACT_ATOMS: atom_id res chain seq x y z
N MET A 1 94.15 -42.23 40.12
CA MET A 1 93.95 -43.42 40.97
C MET A 1 93.20 -42.98 42.23
N ASN A 2 92.10 -43.66 42.56
CA ASN A 2 91.52 -43.93 43.90
C ASN A 2 91.33 -42.79 44.93
N VAL A 3 90.33 -42.78 45.83
CA VAL A 3 88.97 -43.38 45.91
C VAL A 3 88.21 -42.61 47.03
N ALA A 4 86.88 -42.78 47.17
CA ALA A 4 86.05 -41.96 48.07
C ALA A 4 86.15 -42.25 49.59
N VAL A 5 85.98 -41.19 50.41
CA VAL A 5 85.54 -41.10 51.84
C VAL A 5 85.04 -39.63 52.03
N LEU A 6 83.89 -39.20 52.59
CA LEU A 6 82.71 -39.75 53.31
C LEU A 6 82.72 -39.59 54.86
N LEU A 7 81.61 -39.08 55.46
CA LEU A 7 81.38 -38.71 56.88
C LEU A 7 82.04 -37.36 57.32
N LEU A 8 81.54 -36.55 58.29
CA LEU A 8 80.24 -36.48 59.01
C LEU A 8 80.10 -35.08 59.70
N ALA A 9 78.88 -34.50 59.74
CA ALA A 9 78.47 -33.42 60.66
C ALA A 9 76.92 -33.31 60.70
N PHE A 10 76.23 -34.20 61.42
CA PHE A 10 75.72 -34.03 62.79
C PHE A 10 74.62 -32.96 63.00
N MET A 11 73.45 -33.47 63.43
CA MET A 11 72.19 -32.76 63.60
C MET A 11 72.15 -31.88 64.87
N ILE A 12 71.50 -30.72 64.77
CA ILE A 12 70.56 -30.25 65.80
C ILE A 12 69.31 -29.76 65.07
N GLY A 13 68.14 -30.28 65.46
CA GLY A 13 66.86 -29.92 64.84
C GLY A 13 65.99 -29.06 65.75
N VAL A 14 65.23 -28.13 65.16
CA VAL A 14 64.01 -27.58 65.75
C VAL A 14 62.92 -27.67 64.69
N THR A 15 61.83 -28.36 65.02
CA THR A 15 60.68 -28.54 64.12
C THR A 15 59.87 -27.26 64.00
N LYS A 16 59.55 -26.85 62.76
CA LYS A 16 58.41 -25.98 62.49
C LYS A 16 57.67 -26.51 61.27
N SER A 17 56.37 -26.78 61.42
CA SER A 17 55.53 -27.30 60.36
C SER A 17 55.26 -26.22 59.32
N THR A 18 55.96 -26.28 58.18
CA THR A 18 55.48 -25.65 56.96
C THR A 18 54.25 -26.42 56.49
N GLU A 19 53.06 -25.84 56.70
CA GLU A 19 51.85 -26.36 56.08
C GLU A 19 52.04 -26.41 54.57
N GLY A 20 51.85 -27.60 53.99
CA GLY A 20 51.94 -27.77 52.56
C GLY A 20 50.76 -27.07 51.89
N GLN A 21 50.97 -25.83 51.43
CA GLN A 21 50.06 -25.20 50.47
C GLN A 21 50.07 -26.03 49.19
N GLN A 22 49.15 -27.00 49.11
CA GLN A 22 48.78 -27.61 47.85
C GLN A 22 48.24 -26.48 46.98
N GLN A 23 49.04 -26.06 46.00
CA GLN A 23 48.57 -25.27 44.88
C GLN A 23 47.52 -26.11 44.15
N LYS A 24 46.26 -25.89 44.54
CA LYS A 24 45.07 -26.36 43.86
C LYS A 24 45.25 -26.02 42.37
N PRO A 25 45.19 -26.98 41.44
CA PRO A 25 45.48 -26.71 40.05
C PRO A 25 44.55 -25.60 39.56
N GLU A 26 45.14 -24.48 39.17
CA GLU A 26 44.43 -23.34 38.62
C GLU A 26 43.82 -23.82 37.30
N LYS A 27 42.53 -24.18 37.34
CA LYS A 27 41.79 -24.58 36.16
C LYS A 27 41.79 -23.38 35.23
N SER A 28 42.60 -23.44 34.17
CA SER A 28 42.53 -22.51 33.04
C SER A 28 41.07 -22.40 32.62
N GLN A 29 40.45 -21.29 32.99
CA GLN A 29 39.02 -21.08 32.85
C GLN A 29 38.78 -20.81 31.37
N LYS A 30 38.33 -21.84 30.63
CA LYS A 30 38.24 -21.77 29.17
C LYS A 30 37.32 -20.62 28.75
N ILE A 31 37.96 -19.51 28.38
CA ILE A 31 37.31 -18.35 27.79
C ILE A 31 36.63 -18.80 26.50
N CYS A 32 35.39 -18.39 26.29
CA CYS A 32 34.71 -18.59 25.03
C CYS A 32 35.32 -17.73 23.92
N GLU A 33 35.55 -18.35 22.76
CA GLU A 33 36.03 -17.69 21.55
C GLU A 33 34.85 -17.19 20.71
N THR A 34 35.09 -16.20 19.84
CA THR A 34 34.12 -15.74 18.84
C THR A 34 33.75 -16.87 17.87
N GLN A 35 32.46 -17.03 17.59
CA GLN A 35 31.95 -18.07 16.69
C GLN A 35 31.27 -17.45 15.46
N GLU A 36 31.87 -17.68 14.28
CA GLU A 36 31.30 -17.33 12.99
C GLU A 36 30.36 -18.44 12.49
N ILE A 37 29.13 -18.08 12.11
CA ILE A 37 28.10 -19.00 11.62
C ILE A 37 27.53 -18.48 10.31
N HIS A 38 27.67 -19.27 9.23
CA HIS A 38 27.28 -18.89 7.88
C HIS A 38 26.17 -19.81 7.33
N GLY A 39 24.95 -19.29 7.18
CA GLY A 39 23.81 -19.99 6.59
C GLY A 39 23.72 -19.80 5.08
N LYS A 40 23.98 -20.84 4.29
CA LYS A 40 23.83 -20.81 2.83
C LYS A 40 22.48 -21.34 2.32
N GLU A 41 21.78 -22.09 3.16
CA GLU A 41 20.54 -22.79 2.84
C GLU A 41 19.64 -22.89 4.08
N VAL A 42 18.37 -23.28 3.89
CA VAL A 42 17.39 -23.44 5.00
C VAL A 42 17.88 -24.50 5.97
N SER A 43 18.26 -24.05 7.15
CA SER A 43 18.98 -24.87 8.14
C SER A 43 18.88 -24.22 9.52
N GLY A 44 19.50 -24.80 10.55
CA GLY A 44 19.48 -24.23 11.89
C GLY A 44 20.26 -25.07 12.88
N GLY A 45 20.52 -24.50 14.05
CA GLY A 45 21.32 -25.12 15.09
C GLY A 45 21.03 -24.57 16.47
N TYR A 46 21.94 -24.84 17.40
CA TYR A 46 21.85 -24.33 18.77
C TYR A 46 23.16 -23.62 19.16
N LEU A 47 22.99 -22.52 19.88
CA LEU A 47 24.03 -21.84 20.64
C LEU A 47 23.76 -22.02 22.13
N THR A 48 24.82 -22.05 22.93
CA THR A 48 24.71 -22.18 24.39
C THR A 48 25.75 -21.31 25.08
N SER A 49 25.48 -20.93 26.32
CA SER A 49 26.54 -20.51 27.24
C SER A 49 27.59 -21.63 27.41
N PRO A 50 28.84 -21.30 27.80
CA PRO A 50 29.83 -22.32 28.13
C PRO A 50 29.32 -23.23 29.26
N ASN A 51 29.77 -24.50 29.26
CA ASN A 51 29.38 -25.58 30.19
C ASN A 51 27.90 -26.02 30.20
N TYR A 52 26.98 -25.38 29.45
CA TYR A 52 25.56 -25.75 29.42
C TYR A 52 25.35 -27.28 29.26
N PRO A 53 24.49 -27.94 30.07
CA PRO A 53 23.49 -27.36 31.00
C PRO A 53 24.03 -27.07 32.41
N PHE A 54 25.33 -27.25 32.67
CA PHE A 54 25.95 -26.87 33.93
C PHE A 54 26.27 -25.37 33.97
N SER A 55 26.59 -24.86 35.15
CA SER A 55 26.80 -23.42 35.34
C SER A 55 27.96 -22.89 34.51
N TYR A 56 27.73 -21.74 33.88
CA TYR A 56 28.75 -21.07 33.08
C TYR A 56 29.89 -20.52 33.96
N PRO A 57 31.10 -20.33 33.41
CA PRO A 57 32.16 -19.62 34.11
C PRO A 57 31.88 -18.12 34.20
N SER A 58 32.47 -17.47 35.18
CA SER A 58 32.57 -16.02 35.32
C SER A 58 33.54 -15.39 34.31
N ASN A 59 33.52 -14.05 34.21
CA ASN A 59 34.38 -13.26 33.32
C ASN A 59 34.39 -13.78 31.86
N GLN A 60 33.23 -14.16 31.33
CA GLN A 60 33.07 -14.58 29.93
C GLN A 60 32.55 -13.44 29.07
N ASP A 61 32.98 -13.41 27.81
CA ASP A 61 32.54 -12.42 26.84
C ASP A 61 32.44 -13.08 25.45
N CYS A 62 31.39 -13.88 25.28
CA CYS A 62 31.21 -14.74 24.11
C CYS A 62 30.49 -13.99 23.00
N LEU A 63 31.09 -13.91 21.81
CA LEU A 63 30.49 -13.32 20.62
C LEU A 63 30.10 -14.41 19.62
N PHE A 64 28.86 -14.35 19.12
CA PHE A 64 28.36 -15.23 18.07
C PHE A 64 27.89 -14.38 16.89
N ASN A 65 28.58 -14.51 15.76
CA ASN A 65 28.33 -13.76 14.54
C ASN A 65 27.57 -14.66 13.56
N ILE A 66 26.28 -14.39 13.39
CA ILE A 66 25.39 -15.19 12.55
C ILE A 66 25.09 -14.39 11.28
N THR A 67 25.43 -14.98 10.13
CA THR A 67 25.22 -14.38 8.81
C THR A 67 24.60 -15.39 7.85
N ALA A 68 23.76 -14.93 6.93
CA ALA A 68 23.06 -15.76 5.97
C ALA A 68 23.18 -15.19 4.54
N SER A 69 22.96 -16.04 3.53
CA SER A 69 22.73 -15.59 2.15
C SER A 69 21.59 -14.57 2.08
N ALA A 70 21.66 -13.61 1.16
CA ALA A 70 20.76 -12.45 1.12
C ALA A 70 19.25 -12.78 0.93
N ASN A 71 18.93 -14.01 0.52
CA ASN A 71 17.57 -14.56 0.36
C ASN A 71 17.07 -15.35 1.60
N LEU A 72 17.79 -15.27 2.72
CA LEU A 72 17.49 -15.96 3.96
C LEU A 72 17.47 -14.97 5.14
N VAL A 73 16.53 -15.16 6.06
CA VAL A 73 16.47 -14.41 7.33
C VAL A 73 16.90 -15.27 8.51
N ILE A 74 17.28 -14.61 9.60
CA ILE A 74 17.65 -15.27 10.87
C ILE A 74 16.49 -15.16 11.86
N HIS A 75 15.93 -16.30 12.28
CA HIS A 75 15.03 -16.40 13.42
C HIS A 75 15.76 -17.01 14.62
N LEU A 76 15.58 -16.43 15.80
CA LEU A 76 16.15 -16.93 17.05
C LEU A 76 15.05 -17.28 18.07
N THR A 77 15.28 -18.28 18.91
CA THR A 77 14.33 -18.69 19.95
C THR A 77 15.08 -19.30 21.13
N PHE A 78 14.95 -18.72 22.33
CA PHE A 78 15.52 -19.32 23.53
C PHE A 78 14.71 -20.58 23.90
N THR A 79 15.41 -21.65 24.27
CA THR A 79 14.82 -22.92 24.76
C THR A 79 15.21 -23.22 26.21
N HIS A 80 16.17 -22.49 26.76
CA HIS A 80 16.48 -22.38 28.18
C HIS A 80 17.11 -21.00 28.42
N PHE A 81 16.79 -20.35 29.54
CA PHE A 81 17.41 -19.09 29.95
C PHE A 81 17.44 -18.96 31.48
N HIS A 82 18.63 -18.83 32.05
CA HIS A 82 18.86 -18.64 33.48
C HIS A 82 20.23 -17.99 33.70
N LEU A 83 20.25 -16.67 33.89
CA LEU A 83 21.41 -15.87 34.25
C LEU A 83 21.21 -15.25 35.65
N GLU A 84 22.22 -14.53 36.15
CA GLU A 84 22.06 -13.62 37.28
C GLU A 84 20.94 -12.61 37.02
N ASP A 85 20.20 -12.21 38.05
CA ASP A 85 19.03 -11.33 37.92
C ASP A 85 19.40 -9.83 37.85
N ARG A 86 18.41 -8.99 37.56
CA ARG A 86 18.53 -7.53 37.51
C ARG A 86 19.04 -6.97 38.84
N THR A 87 19.99 -6.03 38.78
CA THR A 87 20.60 -5.51 40.01
C THR A 87 19.58 -4.71 40.83
N LEU A 88 19.48 -4.98 42.13
CA LEU A 88 18.46 -4.44 43.04
C LEU A 88 18.42 -2.90 43.15
N ARG A 89 19.44 -2.19 42.66
CA ARG A 89 19.50 -0.71 42.67
C ARG A 89 19.01 -0.04 41.39
N SER A 90 19.09 -0.73 40.26
CA SER A 90 18.79 -0.17 38.93
C SER A 90 17.64 -0.86 38.21
N ASN A 91 17.27 -2.08 38.65
CA ASN A 91 16.37 -2.98 37.93
C ASN A 91 16.85 -3.26 36.48
N GLN A 92 18.17 -3.31 36.28
CA GLN A 92 18.80 -3.54 34.97
C GLN A 92 19.75 -4.73 35.00
N CYS A 93 19.88 -5.39 33.85
CA CYS A 93 20.86 -6.43 33.56
C CYS A 93 22.25 -5.80 33.35
N LEU A 94 23.00 -5.64 34.43
CA LEU A 94 24.33 -5.00 34.43
C LEU A 94 25.48 -6.00 34.62
N ASN A 95 25.23 -7.08 35.36
CA ASN A 95 26.24 -8.07 35.73
C ASN A 95 26.37 -9.12 34.62
N ASP A 96 25.40 -10.02 34.51
CA ASP A 96 25.39 -11.09 33.52
C ASP A 96 24.22 -10.89 32.56
N TYR A 97 24.46 -11.00 31.25
CA TYR A 97 23.44 -10.75 30.24
C TYR A 97 23.72 -11.39 28.88
N VAL A 98 22.65 -11.67 28.13
CA VAL A 98 22.70 -11.79 26.66
C VAL A 98 22.16 -10.51 26.05
N ILE A 99 22.82 -10.00 25.02
CA ILE A 99 22.32 -8.93 24.14
C ILE A 99 22.37 -9.39 22.69
N VAL A 100 21.36 -9.00 21.91
CA VAL A 100 21.26 -9.27 20.48
C VAL A 100 21.27 -7.94 19.72
N THR A 101 22.13 -7.85 18.71
CA THR A 101 22.22 -6.73 17.78
C THR A 101 21.92 -7.24 16.38
N VAL A 102 20.88 -6.70 15.74
CA VAL A 102 20.54 -7.07 14.36
C VAL A 102 21.15 -6.04 13.41
N VAL A 103 21.79 -6.50 12.34
CA VAL A 103 22.36 -5.61 11.32
C VAL A 103 21.39 -5.54 10.15
N ASP A 104 21.07 -4.33 9.68
CA ASP A 104 20.18 -4.15 8.52
C ASP A 104 20.93 -4.19 7.17
N TYR A 105 20.18 -4.20 6.07
CA TYR A 105 20.73 -4.14 4.70
C TYR A 105 21.52 -2.85 4.39
N GLN A 106 21.51 -1.83 5.26
CA GLN A 106 22.36 -0.64 5.16
C GLN A 106 23.65 -0.75 6.01
N GLY A 107 23.84 -1.84 6.75
CA GLY A 107 24.95 -2.04 7.68
C GLY A 107 24.77 -1.34 9.04
N ARG A 108 23.55 -0.93 9.40
CA ARG A 108 23.26 -0.26 10.67
C ARG A 108 22.98 -1.29 11.77
N GLU A 109 23.53 -1.05 12.96
CA GLU A 109 23.38 -1.93 14.12
C GLU A 109 22.18 -1.55 15.01
N HIS A 110 21.13 -2.37 14.99
CA HIS A 110 19.96 -2.24 15.86
C HIS A 110 20.20 -3.03 17.16
N ILE A 111 20.77 -2.35 18.15
CA ILE A 111 21.14 -2.92 19.45
C ILE A 111 19.90 -3.09 20.33
N GLY A 112 19.56 -4.33 20.68
CA GLY A 112 18.39 -4.69 21.50
C GLY A 112 18.48 -4.27 22.98
N GLU A 113 17.70 -4.96 23.82
CA GLU A 113 17.84 -4.90 25.28
C GLU A 113 18.77 -6.00 25.81
N ARG A 114 19.12 -5.93 27.10
CA ARG A 114 19.91 -6.95 27.79
C ARG A 114 18.97 -7.89 28.54
N PHE A 115 19.00 -9.17 28.19
CA PHE A 115 18.25 -10.22 28.88
C PHE A 115 19.08 -10.78 30.05
N CYS A 116 18.44 -10.99 31.20
CA CYS A 116 19.03 -11.62 32.38
C CYS A 116 17.92 -12.20 33.29
N GLY A 117 18.29 -12.82 34.41
CA GLY A 117 17.36 -13.58 35.25
C GLY A 117 16.90 -14.90 34.61
N ASN A 118 15.71 -15.39 35.00
CA ASN A 118 15.18 -16.70 34.61
C ASN A 118 13.94 -16.66 33.68
N GLN A 119 13.48 -15.46 33.29
CA GLN A 119 12.41 -15.34 32.30
C GLN A 119 12.97 -15.65 30.91
N LEU A 120 12.28 -16.52 30.17
CA LEU A 120 12.62 -16.84 28.78
C LEU A 120 12.35 -15.60 27.89
N PRO A 121 13.33 -15.08 27.13
CA PRO A 121 13.07 -14.02 26.16
C PRO A 121 12.21 -14.52 25.00
N GLU A 122 11.31 -13.66 24.50
CA GLU A 122 10.43 -13.98 23.38
C GLU A 122 11.22 -14.30 22.09
N PRO A 123 10.63 -15.06 21.14
CA PRO A 123 11.27 -15.35 19.85
C PRO A 123 11.65 -14.09 19.06
N LEU A 124 12.88 -14.05 18.55
CA LEU A 124 13.40 -12.94 17.76
C LEU A 124 13.25 -13.26 16.26
N HIS A 125 12.14 -12.85 15.68
CA HIS A 125 11.83 -13.01 14.26
C HIS A 125 12.37 -11.81 13.46
N THR A 126 13.60 -11.91 12.94
CA THR A 126 14.20 -10.81 12.16
C THR A 126 13.80 -10.87 10.68
N MET A 127 13.75 -9.70 10.03
CA MET A 127 13.64 -9.59 8.56
C MET A 127 15.03 -9.38 7.91
N GLN A 128 16.11 -9.81 8.58
CA GLN A 128 17.49 -9.51 8.20
C GLN A 128 18.35 -10.78 8.12
N ASN A 129 19.43 -10.71 7.35
CA ASN A 129 20.36 -11.83 7.12
C ASN A 129 21.62 -11.77 8.01
N SER A 130 21.74 -10.84 8.95
CA SER A 130 22.90 -10.71 9.84
C SER A 130 22.52 -10.31 11.28
N VAL A 131 23.07 -11.02 12.25
CA VAL A 131 22.84 -10.82 13.69
C VAL A 131 24.11 -11.11 14.49
N TYR A 132 24.46 -10.21 15.41
CA TYR A 132 25.47 -10.43 16.45
C TYR A 132 24.78 -10.74 17.78
N ILE A 133 25.29 -11.75 18.50
CA ILE A 133 24.82 -12.11 19.84
C ILE A 133 26.02 -12.10 20.78
N ARG A 134 25.91 -11.36 21.89
CA ARG A 134 26.96 -11.28 22.91
C ARG A 134 26.43 -11.78 24.25
N PHE A 135 27.12 -12.77 24.83
CA PHE A 135 26.89 -13.22 26.20
C PHE A 135 28.03 -12.74 27.10
N HIS A 136 27.69 -11.99 28.14
CA HIS A 136 28.63 -11.48 29.13
C HIS A 136 28.33 -12.11 30.50
N SER A 137 29.35 -12.57 31.21
CA SER A 137 29.27 -12.95 32.63
C SER A 137 30.36 -12.27 33.46
N SER A 138 30.02 -11.94 34.69
CA SER A 138 30.82 -11.10 35.57
C SER A 138 31.55 -11.91 36.63
N HIS A 139 30.89 -12.24 37.75
CA HIS A 139 31.55 -12.77 38.95
C HIS A 139 30.99 -14.11 39.46
N THR A 140 29.73 -14.43 39.17
CA THR A 140 29.08 -15.65 39.66
C THR A 140 29.34 -16.85 38.75
N ASN A 141 29.23 -18.05 39.32
CA ASN A 141 29.36 -19.36 38.65
C ASN A 141 28.12 -20.23 38.97
N GLU A 142 26.96 -19.61 39.22
CA GLU A 142 25.82 -20.28 39.87
C GLU A 142 24.78 -20.78 38.86
N TYR A 143 24.50 -19.99 37.83
CA TYR A 143 23.35 -20.18 36.94
C TYR A 143 23.64 -21.06 35.72
N SER A 144 22.67 -21.87 35.30
CA SER A 144 22.77 -22.85 34.21
C SER A 144 22.85 -22.25 32.79
N GLY A 145 22.72 -20.93 32.66
CA GLY A 145 22.98 -20.21 31.42
C GLY A 145 21.85 -20.25 30.41
N PHE A 146 22.19 -20.23 29.13
CA PHE A 146 21.20 -20.18 28.06
C PHE A 146 21.43 -21.28 27.02
N ARG A 147 20.33 -21.68 26.38
CA ARG A 147 20.33 -22.40 25.10
C ARG A 147 19.40 -21.66 24.14
N LEU A 148 19.98 -21.23 23.03
CA LEU A 148 19.30 -20.53 21.94
C LEU A 148 19.26 -21.44 20.72
N ARG A 149 18.10 -21.53 20.06
CA ARG A 149 17.97 -22.07 18.70
C ARG A 149 18.12 -20.92 17.71
N TYR A 150 18.90 -21.12 16.65
CA TYR A 150 18.88 -20.25 15.48
C TYR A 150 18.36 -21.01 14.26
N GLN A 151 17.70 -20.31 13.34
CA GLN A 151 17.15 -20.86 12.11
C GLN A 151 17.37 -19.88 10.96
N PHE A 152 17.88 -20.40 9.84
CA PHE A 152 17.93 -19.72 8.55
C PHE A 152 16.69 -20.12 7.76
N LEU A 153 15.88 -19.15 7.36
CA LEU A 153 14.56 -19.35 6.73
C LEU A 153 14.45 -18.56 5.42
N THR A 154 13.77 -19.09 4.41
CA THR A 154 13.47 -18.33 3.18
C THR A 154 12.49 -17.20 3.45
N GLU A 155 12.62 -16.11 2.71
CA GLU A 155 11.78 -14.92 2.86
C GLU A 155 10.27 -15.19 2.66
N GLU A 156 9.96 -16.14 1.78
CA GLU A 156 8.61 -16.65 1.51
C GLU A 156 7.99 -17.31 2.77
N SER A 157 8.80 -18.01 3.57
CA SER A 157 8.34 -18.77 4.74
C SER A 157 8.05 -17.92 5.99
N ILE A 158 8.28 -16.60 5.92
CA ILE A 158 7.80 -15.65 6.91
C ILE A 158 6.28 -15.48 6.74
N PHE A 159 5.56 -15.38 7.85
CA PHE A 159 4.15 -15.00 7.88
C PHE A 159 3.99 -13.66 8.60
N GLU A 160 2.91 -12.95 8.30
CA GLU A 160 2.53 -11.74 9.04
C GLU A 160 2.35 -12.04 10.54
N PRO A 161 2.68 -11.09 11.43
CA PRO A 161 2.29 -11.21 12.83
C PRO A 161 0.77 -11.32 12.95
N ALA A 162 0.28 -12.15 13.87
CA ALA A 162 -1.16 -12.34 14.05
C ALA A 162 -1.87 -11.00 14.33
N SER A 163 -2.98 -10.75 13.65
CA SER A 163 -3.85 -9.61 13.93
C SER A 163 -4.89 -9.99 14.98
N SER A 164 -5.09 -9.14 15.99
CA SER A 164 -6.11 -9.31 17.03
C SER A 164 -7.28 -8.36 16.79
N TYR A 165 -8.51 -8.89 16.83
CA TYR A 165 -9.72 -8.13 16.53
C TYR A 165 -10.77 -8.34 17.62
N PHE A 166 -10.74 -7.50 18.66
CA PHE A 166 -11.64 -7.57 19.82
C PHE A 166 -12.57 -6.35 19.89
N ASP A 167 -13.44 -6.22 18.89
CA ASP A 167 -14.57 -5.29 18.91
C ASP A 167 -15.81 -5.92 19.56
N ASP A 168 -16.17 -5.45 20.74
CA ASP A 168 -17.38 -5.90 21.47
C ASP A 168 -18.69 -5.50 20.76
N ASP A 169 -18.66 -4.45 19.94
CA ASP A 169 -19.87 -3.84 19.38
C ASP A 169 -20.45 -4.64 18.20
N LEU A 170 -19.67 -5.56 17.61
CA LEU A 170 -20.02 -6.38 16.44
C LEU A 170 -20.43 -5.57 15.19
N ARG A 171 -20.09 -4.26 15.13
CA ARG A 171 -20.56 -3.33 14.09
C ARG A 171 -19.81 -3.40 12.77
N TYR A 172 -18.71 -4.16 12.70
CA TYR A 172 -17.77 -4.16 11.60
C TYR A 172 -17.48 -5.57 11.06
N LEU A 173 -16.97 -5.63 9.82
CA LEU A 173 -16.51 -6.88 9.20
C LEU A 173 -15.29 -7.42 9.96
N ARG A 174 -15.30 -8.74 10.23
CA ARG A 174 -14.66 -9.33 11.42
C ARG A 174 -13.18 -9.71 11.26
N TYR A 175 -12.41 -8.94 10.48
CA TYR A 175 -10.95 -9.13 10.34
C TYR A 175 -10.24 -7.88 9.79
N CYS A 176 -8.94 -7.79 10.05
CA CYS A 176 -8.01 -6.84 9.43
C CYS A 176 -6.59 -7.44 9.41
N GLY A 177 -5.64 -6.75 8.78
CA GLY A 177 -4.30 -7.27 8.53
C GLY A 177 -4.18 -8.06 7.22
N GLY A 178 -3.08 -8.79 7.06
CA GLY A 178 -2.79 -9.68 5.92
C GLY A 178 -1.37 -9.51 5.37
N HIS A 179 -1.17 -9.84 4.09
CA HIS A 179 0.11 -9.64 3.39
C HIS A 179 -0.09 -9.21 1.92
N SER A 180 0.93 -8.60 1.32
CA SER A 180 0.97 -8.39 -0.15
C SER A 180 1.33 -9.68 -0.89
N ASN A 181 0.92 -9.78 -2.15
CA ASN A 181 1.23 -10.93 -3.01
C ASN A 181 2.53 -10.69 -3.79
N THR A 182 3.20 -11.76 -4.21
CA THR A 182 4.44 -11.74 -5.02
C THR A 182 4.27 -11.21 -6.46
N LYS A 183 3.18 -10.50 -6.75
CA LYS A 183 2.86 -9.85 -8.04
C LYS A 183 2.07 -8.53 -7.87
N THR A 184 2.00 -7.97 -6.66
CA THR A 184 1.42 -6.64 -6.42
C THR A 184 2.55 -5.64 -6.29
N PHE A 185 2.68 -4.75 -7.28
CA PHE A 185 3.69 -3.68 -7.28
C PHE A 185 3.20 -2.40 -6.58
N ASN A 186 1.92 -2.32 -6.22
CA ASN A 186 1.39 -1.30 -5.31
C ASN A 186 0.19 -1.86 -4.51
N GLY A 187 -0.33 -1.06 -3.60
CA GLY A 187 -1.59 -1.34 -2.92
C GLY A 187 -2.02 -0.25 -1.94
N GLU A 188 -3.14 -0.51 -1.27
CA GLU A 188 -3.75 0.43 -0.34
C GLU A 188 -4.03 -0.25 1.01
N ILE A 189 -3.71 0.43 2.11
CA ILE A 189 -4.06 0.00 3.47
C ILE A 189 -5.00 1.02 4.10
N ARG A 190 -6.14 0.55 4.62
CA ARG A 190 -7.16 1.34 5.32
C ARG A 190 -7.26 0.90 6.78
N SER A 191 -7.62 1.82 7.67
CA SER A 191 -8.08 1.44 9.01
C SER A 191 -9.35 0.55 8.92
N PRO A 192 -9.51 -0.47 9.78
CA PRO A 192 -10.79 -1.16 9.93
C PRO A 192 -11.91 -0.14 10.22
N GLY A 193 -13.06 -0.33 9.57
CA GLY A 193 -14.19 0.61 9.63
C GLY A 193 -14.15 1.80 8.65
N TYR A 194 -13.05 2.05 7.93
CA TYR A 194 -12.98 3.11 6.91
C TYR A 194 -14.01 2.88 5.78
N PRO A 195 -14.73 3.92 5.27
CA PRO A 195 -14.57 5.37 5.52
C PRO A 195 -15.38 5.92 6.70
N SER A 196 -15.90 5.06 7.59
CA SER A 196 -16.51 5.48 8.86
C SER A 196 -15.40 5.77 9.90
N PHE A 197 -15.42 5.09 11.04
CA PHE A 197 -14.45 5.27 12.11
C PHE A 197 -13.92 3.96 12.70
N TYR A 198 -12.73 4.01 13.29
CA TYR A 198 -12.03 2.83 13.81
C TYR A 198 -12.64 2.23 15.10
N PRO A 199 -12.55 0.91 15.32
CA PRO A 199 -12.91 0.22 16.56
C PRO A 199 -11.82 0.33 17.64
N LYS A 200 -12.21 0.17 18.92
CA LYS A 200 -11.27 -0.04 20.06
C LYS A 200 -10.64 -1.43 20.03
N ASN A 201 -9.59 -1.65 20.82
CA ASN A 201 -9.02 -2.98 21.12
C ASN A 201 -8.65 -3.85 19.90
N VAL A 202 -8.18 -3.21 18.82
CA VAL A 202 -7.76 -3.90 17.59
C VAL A 202 -6.26 -3.70 17.36
N THR A 203 -5.56 -4.79 17.01
CA THR A 203 -4.20 -4.74 16.45
C THR A 203 -4.21 -5.39 15.08
N CYS A 204 -4.11 -4.59 14.02
CA CYS A 204 -3.97 -5.06 12.64
C CYS A 204 -2.50 -5.07 12.25
N ASN A 205 -1.99 -6.16 11.69
CA ASN A 205 -0.66 -6.28 11.12
C ASN A 205 -0.75 -6.61 9.63
N TRP A 206 -0.09 -5.82 8.79
CA TRP A 206 0.07 -6.08 7.35
C TRP A 206 1.55 -6.28 7.03
N LEU A 207 1.92 -7.45 6.53
CA LEU A 207 3.28 -7.74 6.04
C LEU A 207 3.37 -7.39 4.55
N LEU A 208 4.00 -6.27 4.25
CA LEU A 208 4.33 -5.91 2.87
C LEU A 208 5.63 -6.58 2.46
N ARG A 209 5.63 -7.14 1.25
CA ARG A 209 6.75 -7.80 0.57
C ARG A 209 6.74 -7.41 -0.90
N VAL A 210 7.93 -7.16 -1.44
CA VAL A 210 8.24 -6.98 -2.87
C VAL A 210 9.43 -7.87 -3.25
N ASP A 211 9.79 -7.92 -4.53
CA ASP A 211 10.88 -8.80 -4.98
C ASP A 211 12.23 -8.49 -4.30
N PRO A 212 13.12 -9.50 -4.09
CA PRO A 212 14.41 -9.28 -3.43
C PRO A 212 15.26 -8.19 -4.12
N GLY A 213 15.78 -7.27 -3.31
CA GLY A 213 16.55 -6.10 -3.79
C GLY A 213 15.71 -4.87 -4.12
N LYS A 214 14.39 -5.01 -4.28
CA LYS A 214 13.45 -3.88 -4.38
C LYS A 214 13.21 -3.23 -3.00
N LYS A 215 12.53 -2.09 -2.99
CA LYS A 215 12.11 -1.34 -1.79
C LYS A 215 10.61 -1.07 -1.80
N ILE A 216 10.09 -0.68 -0.65
CA ILE A 216 8.69 -0.31 -0.44
C ILE A 216 8.66 1.16 -0.04
N TYR A 217 8.02 1.98 -0.86
CA TYR A 217 7.65 3.35 -0.52
C TYR A 217 6.23 3.36 0.06
N ILE A 218 6.01 4.10 1.15
CA ILE A 218 4.69 4.33 1.75
C ILE A 218 4.40 5.82 1.78
N ARG A 219 3.16 6.20 1.42
CA ARG A 219 2.64 7.57 1.47
C ARG A 219 1.35 7.61 2.30
N VAL A 220 1.34 8.43 3.35
CA VAL A 220 0.15 8.74 4.15
C VAL A 220 -0.75 9.66 3.33
N GLN A 221 -1.79 9.10 2.71
CA GLN A 221 -2.74 9.86 1.90
C GLN A 221 -3.85 10.50 2.76
N TYR A 222 -4.22 9.87 3.87
CA TYR A 222 -5.16 10.41 4.85
C TYR A 222 -4.82 9.94 6.28
N LEU A 223 -4.96 10.83 7.27
CA LEU A 223 -4.77 10.53 8.68
C LEU A 223 -5.62 11.46 9.57
N GLU A 224 -6.60 10.92 10.29
CA GLU A 224 -7.32 11.59 11.40
C GLU A 224 -7.64 10.53 12.46
N LEU A 225 -6.69 10.28 13.37
CA LEU A 225 -6.82 9.29 14.46
C LEU A 225 -7.16 9.94 15.79
N SER A 226 -6.59 11.10 16.11
CA SER A 226 -6.93 11.84 17.34
C SER A 226 -6.95 13.36 17.12
N SER A 227 -7.82 14.08 17.84
CA SER A 227 -7.92 15.54 17.73
C SER A 227 -6.71 16.28 18.32
N THR A 228 -5.89 15.60 19.16
CA THR A 228 -4.65 16.14 19.72
C THR A 228 -3.56 15.07 19.80
N MET A 229 -2.30 15.51 19.83
CA MET A 229 -1.12 14.66 20.08
C MET A 229 -1.16 13.98 21.46
N ALA A 230 -1.83 14.58 22.46
CA ALA A 230 -2.01 13.99 23.79
C ALA A 230 -2.96 12.78 23.81
N GLU A 231 -3.77 12.60 22.76
CA GLU A 231 -4.65 11.43 22.60
C GLU A 231 -4.00 10.29 21.79
N CYS A 232 -2.72 10.40 21.41
CA CYS A 232 -2.02 9.43 20.55
C CYS A 232 -1.97 7.99 21.08
N ASP A 233 -2.17 7.76 22.38
CA ASP A 233 -2.20 6.40 22.93
C ASP A 233 -3.53 5.67 22.71
N LYS A 234 -4.58 6.36 22.24
CA LYS A 234 -5.85 5.74 21.85
C LYS A 234 -5.75 4.97 20.54
N ALA A 235 -5.04 5.52 19.55
CA ALA A 235 -4.87 4.92 18.23
C ALA A 235 -3.55 5.37 17.61
N SER A 236 -2.81 4.44 17.01
CA SER A 236 -1.54 4.72 16.31
C SER A 236 -1.30 3.72 15.19
N VAL A 237 -0.75 4.21 14.08
CA VAL A 237 -0.14 3.38 13.02
C VAL A 237 1.38 3.39 13.20
N TYR A 238 2.00 2.24 13.03
CA TYR A 238 3.45 2.07 13.02
C TYR A 238 3.88 1.49 11.68
N ILE A 239 4.95 2.04 11.11
CA ILE A 239 5.72 1.38 10.05
C ILE A 239 6.95 0.80 10.73
N ILE A 240 7.19 -0.50 10.54
CA ILE A 240 8.28 -1.27 11.16
C ILE A 240 9.09 -1.93 10.03
N ASP A 241 10.32 -1.48 9.85
CA ASP A 241 11.23 -1.89 8.77
C ASP A 241 12.53 -2.41 9.40
N GLY A 242 12.95 -3.61 9.01
CA GLY A 242 13.92 -4.38 9.77
C GLY A 242 13.33 -4.98 11.06
N TYR A 243 14.15 -5.09 12.12
CA TYR A 243 13.77 -5.85 13.31
C TYR A 243 13.51 -4.96 14.53
N ARG A 244 12.27 -5.00 15.04
CA ARG A 244 11.97 -4.66 16.43
C ARG A 244 11.42 -5.88 17.18
N HIS A 245 12.04 -6.18 18.31
CA HIS A 245 11.48 -7.05 19.34
C HIS A 245 10.20 -6.44 19.91
N ASP A 246 9.13 -7.23 20.02
CA ASP A 246 7.89 -6.85 20.72
C ASP A 246 8.09 -6.90 22.26
N SER A 247 9.09 -6.15 22.75
CA SER A 247 9.27 -5.94 24.19
C SER A 247 8.16 -5.01 24.66
N THR A 248 7.32 -5.52 25.56
CA THR A 248 6.12 -4.86 26.10
C THR A 248 6.45 -3.71 27.07
N THR A 249 7.72 -3.32 27.16
CA THR A 249 8.17 -2.15 27.92
C THR A 249 8.34 -0.95 26.98
N ASP A 250 7.38 -0.02 27.02
CA ASP A 250 7.38 1.24 26.23
C ASP A 250 8.43 2.27 26.75
N ILE A 251 9.65 1.83 27.07
CA ILE A 251 10.76 2.69 27.50
C ILE A 251 11.48 3.23 26.26
N VAL A 252 11.01 4.40 25.82
CA VAL A 252 11.49 5.22 24.70
C VAL A 252 13.01 5.16 24.48
N LYS A 253 13.45 4.43 23.45
CA LYS A 253 14.62 4.81 22.64
C LYS A 253 14.13 5.73 21.53
N LYS A 254 14.79 6.88 21.33
CA LYS A 254 14.24 8.01 20.56
C LYS A 254 14.70 8.10 19.09
N ASP A 255 15.72 7.32 18.71
CA ASP A 255 16.41 7.43 17.41
C ASP A 255 16.59 6.05 16.73
N ASP A 256 15.64 5.13 16.88
CA ASP A 256 15.66 3.86 16.15
C ASP A 256 14.95 3.99 14.80
N ALA A 257 15.74 4.22 13.75
CA ALA A 257 15.25 4.44 12.39
C ALA A 257 14.54 3.22 11.76
N SER A 258 14.42 2.10 12.47
CA SER A 258 13.60 0.94 12.09
C SER A 258 12.09 1.14 12.30
N GLN A 259 11.65 2.19 13.02
CA GLN A 259 10.23 2.38 13.32
C GLN A 259 9.78 3.84 13.30
N VAL A 260 8.65 4.11 12.63
CA VAL A 260 7.95 5.41 12.65
C VAL A 260 6.53 5.25 13.20
N LYS A 261 6.09 6.18 14.06
CA LYS A 261 4.75 6.23 14.68
C LYS A 261 3.93 7.41 14.12
N PHE A 262 2.73 7.11 13.63
CA PHE A 262 1.73 8.07 13.14
C PHE A 262 0.49 8.06 14.05
N CYS A 263 0.07 9.23 14.54
CA CYS A 263 -1.09 9.43 15.40
C CYS A 263 -1.55 10.90 15.32
N GLY A 264 -2.63 11.31 15.99
CA GLY A 264 -3.17 12.65 15.77
C GLY A 264 -3.83 12.79 14.39
N SER A 265 -3.72 13.96 13.78
CA SER A 265 -4.19 14.24 12.41
C SER A 265 -3.03 14.59 11.47
N GLN A 266 -3.30 14.53 10.16
CA GLN A 266 -2.36 14.89 9.09
C GLN A 266 -1.78 16.32 9.23
N LEU A 267 -2.45 17.21 9.99
CA LEU A 267 -1.96 18.56 10.29
C LEU A 267 -0.69 18.59 11.15
N TYR A 268 -0.33 17.50 11.84
CA TYR A 268 0.93 17.38 12.58
C TYR A 268 2.12 16.93 11.71
N TYR A 269 1.87 16.54 10.47
CA TYR A 269 2.85 16.02 9.53
C TYR A 269 2.89 16.97 8.33
N THR A 270 3.51 18.14 8.50
CA THR A 270 3.51 19.20 7.48
C THR A 270 4.46 18.90 6.33
N GLU A 271 5.66 18.42 6.65
CA GLU A 271 6.72 18.07 5.69
C GLU A 271 6.47 16.69 5.06
N GLU A 272 6.78 16.53 3.77
CA GLU A 272 6.64 15.24 3.07
C GLU A 272 7.43 14.11 3.75
N GLY A 273 8.63 14.39 4.25
CA GLY A 273 9.45 13.40 4.97
C GLY A 273 8.85 12.94 6.31
N MET A 274 7.80 13.60 6.78
CA MET A 274 6.98 13.18 7.92
C MET A 274 5.68 12.47 7.48
N LYS A 275 5.34 12.45 6.19
CA LYS A 275 4.15 11.79 5.62
C LYS A 275 4.49 10.52 4.82
N SER A 276 5.76 10.23 4.60
CA SER A 276 6.20 9.09 3.80
C SER A 276 7.28 8.26 4.51
N TYR A 277 7.50 7.05 4.00
CA TYR A 277 8.56 6.16 4.47
C TYR A 277 9.14 5.36 3.29
N MET A 278 10.45 5.11 3.31
CA MET A 278 11.17 4.34 2.30
C MET A 278 11.95 3.23 3.01
N SER A 279 11.64 1.97 2.69
CA SER A 279 12.25 0.84 3.40
C SER A 279 13.74 0.63 3.10
N THR A 280 14.43 0.02 4.06
CA THR A 280 15.81 -0.45 3.91
C THR A 280 15.91 -1.62 2.93
N GLY A 281 15.06 -2.64 3.09
CA GLY A 281 14.97 -3.84 2.25
C GLY A 281 13.59 -4.03 1.59
N ASN A 282 13.33 -5.25 1.13
CA ASN A 282 12.15 -5.62 0.33
C ASN A 282 10.87 -5.92 1.13
N ARG A 283 10.90 -5.77 2.46
CA ARG A 283 9.79 -6.13 3.36
C ARG A 283 9.68 -5.16 4.53
N LEU A 284 8.45 -4.92 4.97
CA LEU A 284 8.14 -4.18 6.19
C LEU A 284 6.81 -4.66 6.80
N ILE A 285 6.55 -4.30 8.05
CA ILE A 285 5.26 -4.50 8.71
C ILE A 285 4.61 -3.14 8.96
N VAL A 286 3.38 -2.96 8.47
CA VAL A 286 2.49 -1.89 8.93
C VAL A 286 1.64 -2.44 10.06
N ARG A 287 1.67 -1.81 11.24
CA ARG A 287 0.88 -2.21 12.41
C ARG A 287 -0.03 -1.06 12.85
N PHE A 288 -1.34 -1.27 12.86
CA PHE A 288 -2.30 -0.37 13.50
C PHE A 288 -2.70 -0.91 14.87
N VAL A 289 -2.70 -0.08 15.90
CA VAL A 289 -3.08 -0.43 17.28
C VAL A 289 -4.11 0.57 17.81
N THR A 290 -5.21 0.08 18.38
CA THR A 290 -6.18 0.88 19.12
C THR A 290 -6.39 0.36 20.55
N LYS A 291 -6.46 1.29 21.51
CA LYS A 291 -6.77 1.02 22.93
C LYS A 291 -8.16 1.50 23.34
N ASP A 292 -8.75 2.42 22.57
CA ASP A 292 -10.03 3.08 22.85
C ASP A 292 -10.71 3.47 21.52
N HIS A 293 -11.97 3.89 21.57
CA HIS A 293 -12.69 4.48 20.43
C HIS A 293 -12.18 5.89 20.10
N PRO A 294 -12.55 6.45 18.94
CA PRO A 294 -12.42 7.88 18.65
C PRO A 294 -12.97 8.77 19.77
N SER A 295 -12.30 9.89 20.06
CA SER A 295 -12.81 10.81 21.07
C SER A 295 -14.12 11.46 20.64
N PRO A 296 -15.03 11.83 21.57
CA PRO A 296 -16.32 12.45 21.21
C PRO A 296 -16.19 13.68 20.32
N SER A 297 -15.07 14.42 20.43
CA SER A 297 -14.73 15.53 19.53
C SER A 297 -14.61 15.13 18.06
N LEU A 298 -14.09 13.93 17.78
CA LEU A 298 -13.99 13.36 16.44
C LEU A 298 -15.32 12.82 15.96
N LEU A 299 -16.08 12.13 16.81
CA LEU A 299 -17.42 11.64 16.45
C LEU A 299 -18.34 12.80 16.03
N THR A 300 -18.34 13.91 16.77
CA THR A 300 -19.08 15.12 16.40
C THR A 300 -18.51 15.86 15.17
N LYS A 301 -17.23 15.69 14.83
CA LYS A 301 -16.70 16.13 13.51
C LYS A 301 -17.25 15.25 12.38
N TYR A 302 -17.25 13.92 12.56
CA TYR A 302 -17.77 12.95 11.59
C TYR A 302 -19.25 13.19 11.30
N GLU A 303 -20.09 13.30 12.35
CA GLU A 303 -21.52 13.60 12.25
C GLU A 303 -21.83 14.90 11.47
N LYS A 304 -20.94 15.90 11.56
CA LYS A 304 -21.13 17.23 10.95
C LYS A 304 -20.47 17.40 9.58
N GLN A 305 -19.45 16.61 9.25
CA GLN A 305 -18.62 16.81 8.04
C GLN A 305 -18.52 15.57 7.14
N GLY A 306 -18.93 14.38 7.59
CA GLY A 306 -18.78 13.13 6.85
C GLY A 306 -17.33 12.70 6.59
N LYS A 307 -16.35 13.31 7.27
CA LYS A 307 -14.92 12.99 7.13
C LYS A 307 -14.55 11.75 7.94
N PRO A 308 -13.87 10.73 7.37
CA PRO A 308 -13.49 9.52 8.08
C PRO A 308 -12.67 9.77 9.35
N ILE A 309 -12.73 8.85 10.32
CA ILE A 309 -11.83 8.86 11.48
C ILE A 309 -10.97 7.59 11.42
N GLY A 310 -9.77 7.72 10.87
CA GLY A 310 -8.97 6.58 10.46
C GLY A 310 -7.76 7.00 9.64
N PHE A 311 -7.29 6.10 8.79
CA PHE A 311 -6.16 6.37 7.90
C PHE A 311 -6.33 5.70 6.53
N ARG A 312 -5.62 6.25 5.53
CA ARG A 312 -5.43 5.71 4.18
C ARG A 312 -3.95 5.80 3.83
N LEU A 313 -3.28 4.66 3.69
CA LEU A 313 -1.91 4.57 3.15
C LEU A 313 -1.95 4.02 1.73
N ILE A 314 -1.13 4.61 0.86
CA ILE A 314 -0.73 3.99 -0.41
C ILE A 314 0.68 3.43 -0.21
N TRP A 315 0.98 2.27 -0.80
CA TRP A 315 2.33 1.72 -0.88
C TRP A 315 2.68 1.31 -2.30
N THR A 316 3.96 1.41 -2.64
CA THR A 316 4.50 1.24 -3.99
C THR A 316 5.83 0.48 -3.93
N GLU A 317 6.05 -0.47 -4.84
CA GLU A 317 7.38 -1.02 -5.11
C GLU A 317 8.25 0.05 -5.79
N VAL A 318 9.43 0.28 -5.22
CA VAL A 318 10.47 1.11 -5.82
C VAL A 318 11.66 0.22 -6.14
N GLU A 319 12.02 0.18 -7.41
CA GLU A 319 13.09 -0.67 -7.92
C GLU A 319 14.46 -0.15 -7.54
N ASN A 320 14.69 1.15 -7.72
CA ASN A 320 15.90 1.84 -7.28
C ASN A 320 15.58 3.29 -6.91
N ILE A 321 16.32 3.82 -5.94
CA ILE A 321 16.40 5.26 -5.69
C ILE A 321 17.51 5.77 -6.61
N LEU A 322 17.16 6.59 -7.60
CA LEU A 322 18.12 7.01 -8.62
C LEU A 322 18.87 8.27 -8.18
N PRO A 323 20.21 8.23 -8.01
CA PRO A 323 21.02 9.43 -8.14
C PRO A 323 21.01 9.90 -9.60
N GLU A 324 21.18 11.20 -9.81
CA GLU A 324 21.06 11.87 -11.10
C GLU A 324 21.96 11.21 -12.17
N GLY A 325 21.34 10.68 -13.24
CA GLY A 325 22.04 10.07 -14.38
C GLY A 325 21.86 8.56 -14.59
N ASN A 326 21.31 7.82 -13.62
CA ASN A 326 21.03 6.38 -13.81
C ASN A 326 19.72 6.13 -14.58
N VAL A 327 19.70 5.10 -15.44
CA VAL A 327 18.54 4.75 -16.28
C VAL A 327 17.57 3.85 -15.50
N CYS A 328 16.32 4.29 -15.32
CA CYS A 328 15.24 3.42 -14.85
C CYS A 328 14.82 2.43 -15.97
N PRO A 329 14.82 1.11 -15.75
CA PRO A 329 14.25 0.17 -16.72
C PRO A 329 12.70 0.16 -16.66
N GLY A 330 12.11 0.53 -15.53
CA GLY A 330 10.70 0.89 -15.36
C GLY A 330 10.40 2.34 -15.79
N PHE A 331 9.67 3.07 -14.95
CA PHE A 331 9.31 4.48 -15.09
C PHE A 331 9.96 5.32 -13.97
N ALA A 332 10.58 6.45 -14.33
CA ALA A 332 11.12 7.39 -13.36
C ALA A 332 10.10 8.51 -13.08
N CYS A 333 9.61 8.57 -11.85
CA CYS A 333 8.93 9.75 -11.31
C CYS A 333 9.88 10.97 -11.45
N LYS A 334 9.38 12.14 -11.87
CA LYS A 334 10.20 13.37 -12.05
C LYS A 334 10.93 13.77 -10.76
N GLY A 335 10.34 13.45 -9.61
CA GLY A 335 10.73 13.97 -8.31
C GLY A 335 10.04 15.30 -8.01
N GLY A 336 9.92 15.64 -6.73
CA GLY A 336 9.49 16.97 -6.29
C GLY A 336 10.66 17.96 -6.21
N GLU A 337 10.35 19.26 -6.18
CA GLU A 337 11.33 20.33 -5.94
C GLU A 337 11.19 20.90 -4.53
N LEU A 338 12.22 20.65 -3.70
CA LEU A 338 12.50 21.22 -2.38
C LEU A 338 12.80 22.73 -2.37
N CYS A 339 11.86 23.59 -2.77
CA CYS A 339 12.01 25.05 -2.67
C CYS A 339 11.91 25.55 -1.22
N ILE A 340 12.84 26.42 -0.81
CA ILE A 340 12.97 26.89 0.59
C ILE A 340 12.18 28.18 0.88
N ASP A 341 11.79 28.95 -0.14
CA ASP A 341 11.07 30.23 0.05
C ASP A 341 10.16 30.55 -1.15
N ASP A 342 8.97 31.14 -0.91
CA ASP A 342 7.96 31.52 -1.93
C ASP A 342 8.38 32.77 -2.74
N GLY A 343 9.62 32.79 -3.24
CA GLY A 343 10.20 33.93 -3.95
C GLY A 343 11.71 33.88 -4.19
N GLN A 344 12.41 32.83 -3.76
CA GLN A 344 13.82 32.61 -4.10
C GLN A 344 14.01 31.23 -4.72
N ASN A 345 14.59 31.18 -5.92
CA ASN A 345 14.75 29.96 -6.74
C ASN A 345 15.83 29.00 -6.21
N VAL A 346 15.87 28.77 -4.90
CA VAL A 346 16.72 27.77 -4.24
C VAL A 346 15.86 26.55 -3.98
N CYS A 347 15.72 25.72 -5.01
CA CYS A 347 14.96 24.48 -4.99
C CYS A 347 15.93 23.30 -5.11
N ALA A 348 15.84 22.34 -4.19
CA ALA A 348 16.63 21.11 -4.22
C ALA A 348 15.86 20.00 -4.97
N SER A 349 16.51 19.32 -5.91
CA SER A 349 15.96 18.10 -6.53
C SER A 349 15.78 17.00 -5.47
N ARG A 350 14.58 16.41 -5.40
CA ARG A 350 14.33 15.23 -4.56
C ARG A 350 14.74 13.96 -5.30
N THR A 351 15.08 12.91 -4.55
CA THR A 351 15.44 11.60 -5.10
C THR A 351 14.33 11.03 -5.98
N GLN A 352 14.66 10.70 -7.23
CA GLN A 352 13.71 10.12 -8.18
C GLN A 352 13.41 8.67 -7.83
N LEU A 353 12.12 8.32 -7.85
CA LEU A 353 11.64 6.96 -7.65
C LEU A 353 11.55 6.25 -9.01
N CYS A 354 12.28 5.14 -9.16
CA CYS A 354 12.10 4.22 -10.28
C CYS A 354 11.05 3.17 -9.88
N ILE A 355 9.89 3.17 -10.55
CA ILE A 355 8.73 2.30 -10.29
C ILE A 355 8.40 1.46 -11.53
N ASP A 356 7.62 0.39 -11.40
CA ASP A 356 7.25 -0.42 -12.57
C ASP A 356 6.31 0.31 -13.56
N LYS A 357 6.39 -0.03 -14.85
CA LYS A 357 5.58 0.58 -15.92
C LYS A 357 4.09 0.26 -15.85
N SER A 358 3.69 -0.80 -15.15
CA SER A 358 2.27 -1.09 -14.87
C SER A 358 1.65 -0.17 -13.82
N LEU A 359 2.46 0.70 -13.19
CA LEU A 359 2.02 1.67 -12.19
C LEU A 359 1.70 3.06 -12.77
N ILE A 360 1.84 3.24 -14.08
CA ILE A 360 1.45 4.45 -14.80
C ILE A 360 -0.04 4.35 -15.19
N CYS A 361 -0.81 5.43 -15.07
CA CYS A 361 -2.21 5.52 -15.48
C CYS A 361 -3.15 4.49 -14.84
N ASN A 362 -2.96 4.19 -13.54
CA ASN A 362 -3.81 3.30 -12.76
C ASN A 362 -4.76 4.05 -11.79
N GLY A 363 -4.70 5.37 -11.75
CA GLY A 363 -5.52 6.22 -10.88
C GLY A 363 -5.02 6.30 -9.43
N VAL A 364 -3.78 5.85 -9.17
CA VAL A 364 -3.13 5.90 -7.85
C VAL A 364 -1.83 6.68 -8.01
N TYR A 365 -1.67 7.76 -7.25
CA TYR A 365 -0.43 8.54 -7.23
C TYR A 365 0.66 7.76 -6.46
N ASN A 366 1.41 6.97 -7.21
CA ASN A 366 2.48 6.07 -6.77
C ASN A 366 3.80 6.83 -6.55
N CYS A 367 3.97 8.00 -7.18
CA CYS A 367 5.09 8.92 -7.01
C CYS A 367 5.07 9.74 -5.68
N ALA A 368 6.08 10.62 -5.53
CA ALA A 368 6.33 11.50 -4.38
C ALA A 368 5.18 12.51 -4.10
N GLU A 369 5.20 13.22 -2.96
CA GLU A 369 4.20 14.25 -2.71
C GLU A 369 4.34 15.41 -3.70
N ASN A 370 3.21 15.79 -4.32
CA ASN A 370 3.10 16.72 -5.44
C ASN A 370 3.78 16.29 -6.76
N ASP A 371 4.40 15.10 -6.83
CA ASP A 371 4.69 14.44 -8.09
C ASP A 371 3.47 13.59 -8.50
N TYR A 372 2.99 13.84 -9.72
CA TYR A 372 1.84 13.18 -10.35
C TYR A 372 2.19 12.69 -11.76
N THR A 373 3.48 12.58 -12.10
CA THR A 373 3.93 12.26 -13.48
C THR A 373 3.42 10.91 -13.97
N ASP A 374 3.20 9.97 -13.05
CA ASP A 374 2.59 8.66 -13.28
C ASP A 374 1.13 8.73 -13.77
N GLU A 375 0.44 9.86 -13.57
CA GLU A 375 -0.95 10.09 -14.00
C GLU A 375 -1.12 11.29 -14.97
N GLU A 376 -0.07 12.08 -15.22
CA GLU A 376 -0.12 13.34 -15.99
C GLU A 376 -0.42 13.13 -17.50
N ASP A 377 0.21 12.14 -18.13
CA ASP A 377 0.18 11.92 -19.59
C ASP A 377 -0.90 10.90 -20.06
N CYS A 378 -1.83 10.53 -19.19
CA CYS A 378 -2.79 9.44 -19.43
C CYS A 378 -3.88 9.72 -20.47
N TYR A 379 -3.97 10.96 -20.97
CA TYR A 379 -5.02 11.42 -21.88
C TYR A 379 -4.96 10.84 -23.31
N SER A 380 -3.97 10.02 -23.65
CA SER A 380 -3.78 9.49 -25.01
C SER A 380 -4.83 8.45 -25.43
N GLN A 381 -4.95 7.32 -24.72
CA GLN A 381 -5.64 6.14 -25.26
C GLN A 381 -7.16 6.34 -25.46
N HIS A 382 -7.88 6.80 -24.44
CA HIS A 382 -9.34 6.99 -24.54
C HIS A 382 -9.74 8.08 -25.54
N ILE A 383 -8.95 9.15 -25.65
CA ILE A 383 -9.21 10.23 -26.63
C ILE A 383 -8.93 9.73 -28.05
N ILE A 384 -7.85 8.99 -28.29
CA ILE A 384 -7.56 8.40 -29.62
C ILE A 384 -8.68 7.43 -30.03
N ILE A 385 -9.12 6.53 -29.15
CA ILE A 385 -10.22 5.60 -29.45
C ILE A 385 -11.52 6.36 -29.76
N SER A 386 -11.84 7.42 -29.00
CA SER A 386 -13.02 8.25 -29.24
C SER A 386 -12.94 9.01 -30.58
N ILE A 387 -11.82 9.68 -30.86
CA ILE A 387 -11.59 10.42 -32.11
C ILE A 387 -11.62 9.48 -33.32
N CYS A 388 -10.96 8.32 -33.25
CA CYS A 388 -11.02 7.32 -34.33
C CYS A 388 -12.45 6.82 -34.57
N SER A 389 -13.24 6.62 -33.51
CA SER A 389 -14.65 6.22 -33.62
C SER A 389 -15.51 7.31 -34.27
N ILE A 390 -15.32 8.59 -33.88
CA ILE A 390 -16.01 9.75 -34.47
C ILE A 390 -15.64 9.91 -35.95
N ILE A 391 -14.35 9.80 -36.30
CA ILE A 391 -13.88 9.87 -37.69
C ILE A 391 -14.48 8.71 -38.53
N PHE A 392 -14.53 7.50 -37.99
CA PHE A 392 -15.12 6.34 -38.66
C PHE A 392 -16.63 6.54 -38.92
N LEU A 393 -17.37 7.05 -37.93
CA LEU A 393 -18.80 7.39 -38.09
C LEU A 393 -19.02 8.52 -39.12
N LEU A 394 -18.16 9.54 -39.14
CA LEU A 394 -18.19 10.61 -40.15
C LEU A 394 -17.92 10.08 -41.57
N ILE A 395 -16.97 9.16 -41.73
CA ILE A 395 -16.68 8.50 -43.02
C ILE A 395 -17.89 7.68 -43.49
N ILE A 396 -18.51 6.90 -42.61
CA ILE A 396 -19.76 6.15 -42.92
C ILE A 396 -20.88 7.10 -43.33
N PHE A 397 -21.06 8.21 -42.61
CA PHE A 397 -22.06 9.23 -42.94
C PHE A 397 -21.81 9.82 -44.33
N ILE A 398 -20.59 10.26 -44.63
CA ILE A 398 -20.20 10.82 -45.95
C ILE A 398 -20.45 9.80 -47.07
N ILE A 399 -20.06 8.54 -46.88
CA ILE A 399 -20.32 7.46 -47.85
C ILE A 399 -21.83 7.27 -48.06
N SER A 400 -22.63 7.23 -46.99
CA SER A 400 -24.08 7.07 -47.09
C SER A 400 -24.75 8.23 -47.84
N VAL A 401 -24.31 9.48 -47.60
CA VAL A 401 -24.78 10.67 -48.32
C VAL A 401 -24.37 10.61 -49.79
N PHE A 402 -23.15 10.17 -50.11
CA PHE A 402 -22.70 10.05 -51.50
C PHE A 402 -23.48 8.96 -52.27
N LEU A 403 -23.73 7.81 -51.63
CA LEU A 403 -24.59 6.75 -52.18
C LEU A 403 -26.04 7.22 -52.37
N TRP A 404 -26.59 7.98 -51.42
CA TRP A 404 -27.92 8.58 -51.50
C TRP A 404 -28.02 9.60 -52.64
N GLN A 405 -27.04 10.51 -52.77
CA GLN A 405 -26.94 11.44 -53.91
C GLN A 405 -26.79 10.72 -55.25
N ARG A 406 -26.05 9.61 -55.31
CA ARG A 406 -25.91 8.78 -56.53
C ARG A 406 -27.26 8.14 -56.90
N LYS A 407 -27.98 7.59 -55.91
CA LYS A 407 -29.32 7.00 -56.06
C LYS A 407 -30.39 8.04 -56.47
N ILE A 408 -30.30 9.27 -55.96
CA ILE A 408 -31.14 10.39 -56.40
C ILE A 408 -30.80 10.79 -57.84
N ARG A 409 -29.52 10.96 -58.18
CA ARG A 409 -29.10 11.27 -59.57
C ARG A 409 -29.58 10.21 -60.55
N GLN A 410 -29.50 8.92 -60.21
CA GLN A 410 -30.06 7.82 -61.00
C GLN A 410 -31.59 7.92 -61.17
N ARG A 411 -32.34 8.20 -60.10
CA ARG A 411 -33.81 8.40 -60.19
C ARG A 411 -34.19 9.60 -61.06
N VAL A 412 -33.43 10.69 -61.00
CA VAL A 412 -33.67 11.89 -61.82
C VAL A 412 -33.30 11.66 -63.29
N GLU A 413 -32.18 10.96 -63.56
CA GLU A 413 -31.84 10.44 -64.90
C GLU A 413 -32.97 9.57 -65.49
N GLU A 414 -33.47 8.63 -64.71
CA GLU A 414 -34.53 7.70 -65.12
C GLU A 414 -35.86 8.42 -65.39
N GLN A 415 -36.24 9.39 -64.53
CA GLN A 415 -37.39 10.26 -64.78
C GLN A 415 -37.20 11.17 -66.00
N LYS A 416 -35.99 11.64 -66.29
CA LYS A 416 -35.69 12.41 -67.51
C LYS A 416 -35.85 11.55 -68.77
N ARG A 417 -35.36 10.31 -68.76
CA ARG A 417 -35.52 9.36 -69.90
C ARG A 417 -37.00 9.07 -70.16
N LYS A 418 -37.75 8.70 -69.11
CA LYS A 418 -39.20 8.46 -69.18
C LYS A 418 -40.00 9.68 -69.66
N ARG A 419 -39.55 10.91 -69.34
CA ARG A 419 -40.14 12.16 -69.89
C ARG A 419 -39.76 12.41 -71.36
N LEU A 420 -38.55 12.05 -71.79
CA LEU A 420 -38.14 12.14 -73.20
C LEU A 420 -38.93 11.14 -74.07
N GLU A 421 -39.05 9.89 -73.60
CA GLU A 421 -39.81 8.82 -74.24
C GLU A 421 -41.29 9.22 -74.39
N ALA A 422 -41.90 9.76 -73.32
CA ALA A 422 -43.26 10.29 -73.36
C ALA A 422 -43.43 11.47 -74.33
N ALA A 423 -42.43 12.35 -74.47
CA ALA A 423 -42.47 13.45 -75.44
C ALA A 423 -42.38 12.95 -76.90
N THR A 424 -41.57 11.92 -77.15
CA THR A 424 -41.41 11.32 -78.49
C THR A 424 -42.69 10.59 -78.93
N ILE A 425 -43.40 9.97 -77.98
CA ILE A 425 -44.72 9.36 -78.20
C ILE A 425 -45.80 10.44 -78.38
N GLY A 426 -45.77 11.52 -77.59
CA GLY A 426 -46.73 12.63 -77.68
C GLY A 426 -46.71 13.38 -79.02
N SER A 427 -45.58 13.38 -79.74
CA SER A 427 -45.49 13.93 -81.10
C SER A 427 -46.14 13.05 -82.19
N ALA A 428 -46.61 11.84 -81.88
CA ALA A 428 -47.21 10.92 -82.84
C ALA A 428 -48.76 10.85 -82.80
N SER A 429 -49.42 11.57 -81.88
CA SER A 429 -50.87 11.45 -81.64
C SER A 429 -51.66 12.77 -81.77
N LEU A 430 -51.25 13.65 -82.68
CA LEU A 430 -51.94 14.93 -82.97
C LEU A 430 -52.76 14.89 -84.28
N ALA A 431 -53.47 13.77 -84.48
CA ALA A 431 -54.53 13.62 -85.48
C ALA A 431 -55.48 12.48 -85.07
N ASP A 432 -56.55 12.76 -84.31
CA ASP A 432 -57.94 12.78 -84.81
C ASP A 432 -58.98 13.18 -83.71
N SER A 433 -60.16 13.61 -84.17
CA SER A 433 -61.51 13.56 -83.55
C SER A 433 -61.76 13.93 -82.07
N ASN A 434 -62.49 15.06 -81.89
CA ASN A 434 -63.68 15.28 -81.03
C ASN A 434 -64.05 14.27 -79.90
N GLY A 435 -64.28 14.76 -78.67
CA GLY A 435 -65.10 13.99 -77.71
C GLY A 435 -65.23 14.45 -76.24
N LYS A 436 -66.02 15.51 -75.96
CA LYS A 436 -66.76 15.82 -74.70
C LYS A 436 -66.10 15.67 -73.29
N ASN A 437 -66.31 16.70 -72.48
CA ASN A 437 -66.44 16.70 -71.01
C ASN A 437 -65.26 16.18 -70.14
N ALA A 438 -64.45 17.11 -69.63
CA ALA A 438 -63.79 17.01 -68.33
C ALA A 438 -64.08 18.30 -67.54
N VAL A 439 -64.31 18.18 -66.21
CA VAL A 439 -64.71 19.32 -65.36
C VAL A 439 -63.47 20.06 -64.85
N ILE A 440 -63.51 21.39 -64.93
CA ILE A 440 -62.46 22.29 -64.43
C ILE A 440 -62.62 22.47 -62.91
N TRP A 441 -61.54 22.24 -62.17
CA TRP A 441 -61.29 22.85 -60.86
C TRP A 441 -59.82 23.23 -60.76
N GLU A 442 -59.54 24.53 -60.70
CA GLU A 442 -58.17 25.04 -60.53
C GLU A 442 -57.73 24.96 -59.06
N ALA A 443 -56.50 24.51 -58.83
CA ALA A 443 -55.88 24.52 -57.51
C ALA A 443 -55.22 25.88 -57.26
N THR A 444 -55.98 26.85 -56.74
CA THR A 444 -55.49 28.21 -56.49
C THR A 444 -54.33 28.21 -55.47
N ARG A 445 -53.24 28.88 -55.85
CA ARG A 445 -51.98 28.91 -55.10
C ARG A 445 -52.02 29.95 -53.98
N CYS A 446 -52.05 29.52 -52.71
CA CYS A 446 -51.76 30.41 -51.59
C CYS A 446 -50.24 30.68 -51.50
N SER A 447 -49.78 31.73 -52.19
CA SER A 447 -48.45 32.30 -52.00
C SER A 447 -48.43 33.30 -50.83
N SER A 448 -47.35 33.29 -50.06
CA SER A 448 -47.07 34.22 -48.97
C SER A 448 -47.03 35.69 -49.42
N MET A 449 -47.55 36.59 -48.59
CA MET A 449 -47.28 38.03 -48.67
C MET A 449 -46.91 38.56 -47.28
N ASN A 450 -45.77 39.25 -47.20
CA ASN A 450 -45.34 39.97 -46.00
C ASN A 450 -46.09 41.32 -45.92
N VAL A 451 -46.39 41.77 -44.69
CA VAL A 451 -46.65 43.18 -44.39
C VAL A 451 -45.94 43.50 -43.06
N ASP A 452 -45.25 44.64 -43.02
CA ASP A 452 -44.44 45.13 -41.89
C ASP A 452 -45.28 45.97 -40.89
N PRO A 453 -44.74 46.45 -39.75
CA PRO A 453 -45.53 46.63 -38.52
C PRO A 453 -45.93 48.08 -38.17
N SER A 454 -46.98 48.23 -37.35
CA SER A 454 -47.30 49.47 -36.61
C SER A 454 -48.29 49.27 -35.45
N LEU A 455 -47.90 49.66 -34.22
CA LEU A 455 -48.72 50.13 -33.07
C LEU A 455 -49.87 49.23 -32.51
N ASP A 456 -50.27 49.28 -31.23
CA ASP A 456 -49.58 49.71 -29.99
C ASP A 456 -50.27 49.15 -28.71
N ILE A 457 -49.48 48.90 -27.67
CA ILE A 457 -49.73 49.15 -26.22
C ILE A 457 -50.88 48.45 -25.40
N HIS A 458 -50.45 47.77 -24.31
CA HIS A 458 -51.06 47.43 -22.99
C HIS A 458 -52.27 46.47 -22.76
N HIS A 459 -51.96 45.45 -21.92
CA HIS A 459 -52.68 44.86 -20.77
C HIS A 459 -54.23 44.83 -20.65
N LEU A 460 -54.80 43.62 -20.41
CA LEU A 460 -55.26 43.16 -19.08
C LEU A 460 -55.79 41.69 -19.07
N HIS A 461 -55.85 41.11 -17.87
CA HIS A 461 -56.43 39.80 -17.49
C HIS A 461 -57.40 40.04 -16.30
N PRO A 462 -58.23 39.07 -15.83
CA PRO A 462 -58.65 37.77 -16.38
C PRO A 462 -60.21 37.59 -16.37
N GLY A 463 -60.73 36.43 -16.81
CA GLY A 463 -62.14 36.04 -16.55
C GLY A 463 -62.60 34.80 -17.32
N HIS A 464 -63.20 33.81 -16.63
CA HIS A 464 -63.79 32.62 -17.24
C HIS A 464 -65.21 32.87 -17.78
N TYR A 465 -65.58 32.23 -18.90
CA TYR A 465 -66.76 31.34 -18.95
C TYR A 465 -66.67 30.34 -20.13
N GLN A 466 -67.10 29.09 -19.88
CA GLN A 466 -67.36 28.04 -20.89
C GLN A 466 -68.77 28.23 -21.48
N THR A 467 -69.18 27.74 -22.66
CA THR A 467 -68.65 26.73 -23.62
C THR A 467 -68.71 27.30 -25.07
N HIS A 468 -68.53 26.64 -26.22
CA HIS A 468 -68.38 25.21 -26.62
C HIS A 468 -67.56 25.10 -27.94
N CYS A 469 -67.85 24.07 -28.74
CA CYS A 469 -67.52 23.87 -30.17
C CYS A 469 -66.06 23.62 -30.58
N HIS A 470 -65.41 22.66 -29.93
CA HIS A 470 -64.33 21.87 -30.55
C HIS A 470 -64.52 20.38 -30.27
N HIS A 471 -64.95 19.62 -31.29
CA HIS A 471 -65.16 18.17 -31.18
C HIS A 471 -64.69 17.45 -32.45
N TYR A 472 -63.37 17.42 -32.69
CA TYR A 472 -62.76 16.49 -33.68
C TYR A 472 -61.26 16.20 -33.48
N HIS A 473 -60.65 16.42 -32.30
CA HIS A 473 -59.19 16.30 -32.14
C HIS A 473 -58.66 15.48 -30.94
N SER A 474 -59.52 14.79 -30.19
CA SER A 474 -59.12 14.01 -29.01
C SER A 474 -58.85 12.51 -29.24
N GLN A 475 -59.35 11.89 -30.32
CA GLN A 475 -59.20 10.43 -30.52
C GLN A 475 -57.85 10.00 -31.09
N GLN A 476 -57.14 10.86 -31.83
CA GLN A 476 -55.91 10.44 -32.52
C GLN A 476 -54.71 10.22 -31.58
N LYS A 477 -54.67 10.92 -30.43
CA LYS A 477 -53.56 10.81 -29.45
C LYS A 477 -53.64 9.61 -28.50
N GLN A 478 -54.77 8.90 -28.43
CA GLN A 478 -54.85 7.68 -27.60
C GLN A 478 -54.36 6.42 -28.33
N HIS A 479 -54.40 6.39 -29.66
CA HIS A 479 -53.94 5.23 -30.44
C HIS A 479 -52.41 5.11 -30.50
N GLU A 480 -51.70 6.23 -30.68
CA GLU A 480 -50.23 6.25 -30.76
C GLU A 480 -49.58 5.77 -29.45
N GLN A 481 -50.17 6.13 -28.30
CA GLN A 481 -49.60 5.83 -26.99
C GLN A 481 -49.85 4.38 -26.52
N GLN A 482 -50.87 3.69 -27.04
CA GLN A 482 -50.99 2.23 -26.88
C GLN A 482 -50.00 1.46 -27.78
N GLN A 483 -49.72 1.98 -28.98
CA GLN A 483 -48.83 1.31 -29.93
C GLN A 483 -47.35 1.34 -29.50
N GLN A 484 -46.90 2.41 -28.83
CA GLN A 484 -45.55 2.47 -28.25
C GLN A 484 -45.35 1.47 -27.10
N ASN A 485 -46.34 1.30 -26.21
CA ASN A 485 -46.25 0.37 -25.07
C ASN A 485 -46.17 -1.11 -25.50
N HIS A 486 -46.76 -1.47 -26.64
CA HIS A 486 -46.67 -2.83 -27.18
C HIS A 486 -45.27 -3.19 -27.74
N ILE A 487 -44.50 -2.19 -28.19
CA ILE A 487 -43.14 -2.42 -28.70
C ILE A 487 -42.17 -2.65 -27.53
N ALA A 488 -42.27 -1.84 -26.47
CA ALA A 488 -41.38 -1.94 -25.31
C ALA A 488 -41.42 -3.32 -24.61
N LEU A 489 -42.59 -3.97 -24.50
CA LEU A 489 -42.68 -5.33 -23.93
C LEU A 489 -42.10 -6.43 -24.85
N SER A 490 -41.93 -6.17 -26.15
CA SER A 490 -41.36 -7.16 -27.08
C SER A 490 -39.84 -7.24 -26.96
N GLU A 491 -39.17 -6.16 -26.57
CA GLU A 491 -37.70 -6.09 -26.51
C GLU A 491 -37.12 -6.56 -25.16
N MET A 492 -37.90 -6.50 -24.07
CA MET A 492 -37.47 -7.05 -22.78
C MET A 492 -37.44 -8.59 -22.75
N ASN A 493 -38.33 -9.27 -23.49
CA ASN A 493 -38.40 -10.74 -23.53
C ASN A 493 -37.32 -11.39 -24.42
N THR A 494 -36.71 -10.65 -25.36
CA THR A 494 -35.63 -11.19 -26.19
C THR A 494 -34.26 -11.16 -25.50
N PHE A 495 -34.04 -10.28 -24.52
CA PHE A 495 -32.77 -10.24 -23.77
C PHE A 495 -32.64 -11.35 -22.70
N HIS A 496 -33.74 -11.84 -22.13
CA HIS A 496 -33.68 -12.84 -21.05
C HIS A 496 -33.38 -14.27 -21.54
N SER A 497 -33.43 -14.52 -22.86
CA SER A 497 -33.19 -15.83 -23.48
C SER A 497 -31.76 -16.01 -24.03
N ALA A 498 -30.85 -15.08 -23.70
CA ALA A 498 -29.45 -15.07 -24.17
C ALA A 498 -28.42 -15.04 -23.01
N LEU A 499 -28.87 -15.32 -21.78
CA LEU A 499 -28.06 -15.22 -20.55
C LEU A 499 -28.42 -16.31 -19.52
N LEU A 500 -28.77 -17.50 -20.02
CA LEU A 500 -28.89 -18.79 -19.32
C LEU A 500 -28.19 -19.87 -20.16
#